data_AF-A0A9D8I913-F1
#
_entry.id   AF-A0A9D8I913-F1
#
_cell.length_a   1.000
_cell.length_b   1.000
_cell.length_c   1.000
_cell.angle_alpha   90.00
_cell.angle_beta   90.00
_cell.angle_gamma   90.00
#
_symmetry.space_group_name_H-M   'P 1'
#
loop_
_entity.id
_entity.type
_entity.pdbx_description
1 polymer ?
#
loop_
_entity_poly.entity_id
_entity_poly.type
_entity_poly.pdbx_seq_one_letter_code
_entity_poly.pdbx_strand_id
1 'polypeptide(L)' 'MAEGYCVKCKAKKEISNGVEETMKNGRKAIKGKCPTCNTVMFKILGGKASAPQAAPGAPSGSTPSA' A
#
# COMPACT_ATOMS: atom_id res chain seq x y z
N MET A 1 3.51 -2.87 8.99
CA MET A 1 2.66 -3.45 7.94
C MET A 1 1.35 -2.67 7.93
N ALA A 2 0.91 -2.16 6.77
CA ALA A 2 -0.32 -1.37 6.71
C ALA A 2 -1.54 -2.31 6.77
N GLU A 3 -2.32 -2.27 7.85
CA GLU A 3 -3.52 -3.10 8.00
C GLU A 3 -4.76 -2.37 7.48
N GLY A 4 -5.46 -2.95 6.51
CA GLY A 4 -6.71 -2.44 5.94
C GLY A 4 -7.91 -3.30 6.32
N TYR A 5 -9.10 -2.71 6.32
CA TYR A 5 -10.34 -3.47 6.49
C TYR A 5 -10.87 -3.96 5.14
N CYS A 6 -10.95 -5.27 4.97
CA CYS A 6 -11.45 -5.85 3.74
C CYS A 6 -12.96 -6.05 3.84
N VAL A 7 -13.74 -5.33 3.04
CA VAL A 7 -15.21 -5.45 3.03
C VAL A 7 -15.71 -6.82 2.57
N LYS A 8 -14.92 -7.52 1.74
CA LYS A 8 -15.23 -8.86 1.25
C LYS A 8 -15.00 -9.91 2.34
N CYS A 9 -13.91 -9.78 3.10
CA CYS A 9 -13.57 -10.69 4.19
C CYS A 9 -14.20 -10.28 5.54
N LYS A 10 -14.78 -9.08 5.62
CA LYS A 10 -15.30 -8.45 6.86
C LYS A 10 -14.30 -8.51 8.02
N ALA A 11 -13.01 -8.41 7.70
CA ALA A 11 -11.91 -8.58 8.64
C ALA A 11 -10.82 -7.56 8.35
N LYS A 12 -10.05 -7.22 9.39
CA LYS A 12 -8.80 -6.48 9.25
C LYS A 12 -7.74 -7.43 8.71
N LYS A 13 -7.10 -7.05 7.62
CA LYS A 13 -6.02 -7.80 6.98
C LYS A 13 -4.90 -6.87 6.57
N GLU A 14 -3.71 -7.43 6.39
CA GLU A 14 -2.61 -6.71 5.81
C GLU A 14 -2.91 -6.29 4.37
N ILE A 15 -2.49 -5.09 3.99
CA ILE A 15 -2.59 -4.58 2.63
C ILE A 15 -1.38 -5.07 1.84
N SER A 16 -1.61 -5.95 0.87
CA SER A 16 -0.60 -6.38 -0.10
C SER A 16 -0.49 -5.37 -1.24
N ASN A 17 0.73 -5.11 -1.72
CA ASN A 17 1.00 -4.10 -2.75
C ASN A 17 0.46 -2.71 -2.36
N GLY A 18 0.65 -2.30 -1.11
CA GLY A 18 0.27 -0.97 -0.63
C GLY A 18 1.16 0.11 -1.24
N VAL A 19 0.59 0.94 -2.11
CA VAL A 19 1.24 2.10 -2.71
C VAL A 19 0.71 3.37 -2.03
N GLU A 20 1.62 4.19 -1.51
CA GLU A 20 1.28 5.51 -0.98
C GLU A 20 0.93 6.46 -2.14
N GLU A 21 -0.30 6.97 -2.14
CA GLU A 21 -0.78 7.97 -3.08
C GLU A 21 -1.30 9.18 -2.29
N THR A 22 -0.90 10.39 -2.70
CA THR A 22 -1.43 11.62 -2.12
C THR A 22 -2.66 12.04 -2.90
N MET A 23 -3.82 12.05 -2.25
CA MET A 23 -5.06 12.49 -2.88
C MET A 23 -5.00 13.98 -3.20
N LYS A 24 -5.77 14.41 -4.21
CA LYS A 24 -5.89 15.81 -4.64
C LYS A 24 -6.26 16.79 -3.52
N ASN A 25 -6.81 16.28 -2.41
CA ASN A 25 -7.18 17.05 -1.22
C ASN A 25 -6.06 17.14 -0.16
N GLY A 26 -4.80 16.83 -0.53
CA GLY A 26 -3.62 16.93 0.34
C GLY A 26 -3.48 15.83 1.41
N ARG A 27 -4.33 14.79 1.37
CA ARG A 27 -4.32 13.67 2.33
C ARG A 27 -3.57 12.47 1.76
N LYS A 28 -2.70 11.86 2.57
CA LYS A 28 -2.03 10.61 2.20
C LYS A 28 -2.97 9.42 2.35
N ALA A 29 -2.95 8.52 1.38
CA ALA A 29 -3.65 7.24 1.43
C ALA A 29 -2.73 6.14 0.92
N ILE A 30 -2.82 4.95 1.49
CA ILE A 30 -2.21 3.74 0.93
C ILE A 30 -3.29 3.03 0.14
N LYS A 31 -3.07 2.85 -1.16
CA LYS A 31 -3.87 2.02 -2.05
C LYS A 31 -3.18 0.67 -2.18
N GLY A 32 -3.85 -0.41 -1.79
CA GLY A 32 -3.34 -1.74 -2.07
C GLY A 32 -4.46 -2.76 -2.25
N LYS A 33 -4.16 -4.04 -2.01
CA LYS A 33 -5.08 -5.15 -2.27
C LYS A 33 -5.14 -6.11 -1.09
N CYS A 34 -6.28 -6.76 -0.92
CA CYS A 34 -6.43 -7.85 0.03
C CYS A 34 -5.61 -9.07 -0.45
N PRO A 35 -4.70 -9.65 0.34
CA PRO A 35 -3.97 -10.88 -0.03
C PRO A 35 -4.88 -12.09 -0.21
N THR A 36 -6.09 -12.06 0.37
CA THR A 36 -6.99 -13.22 0.39
C THR A 36 -8.02 -13.20 -0.74
N CYS A 37 -8.54 -12.02 -1.09
CA CYS A 37 -9.59 -11.89 -2.09
C CYS A 37 -9.25 -10.92 -3.22
N ASN A 38 -8.02 -10.38 -3.25
CA ASN A 38 -7.53 -9.41 -4.23
C ASN A 38 -8.38 -8.15 -4.42
N THR A 39 -9.34 -7.90 -3.53
CA THR A 39 -10.15 -6.68 -3.53
C THR A 39 -9.27 -5.48 -3.24
N VAL A 40 -9.45 -4.41 -4.02
CA VAL A 40 -8.75 -3.13 -3.82
C VAL A 40 -9.19 -2.52 -2.50
N MET A 41 -8.22 -2.15 -1.68
CA MET A 41 -8.40 -1.60 -0.34
C MET A 41 -7.63 -0.30 -0.22
N PHE A 42 -8.23 0.68 0.45
CA PHE A 42 -7.61 1.99 0.68
C PHE A 42 -7.50 2.23 2.19
N LYS A 43 -6.32 2.65 2.65
CA LYS A 43 -6.05 3.07 4.02
C LYS A 43 -5.73 4.55 4.01
N ILE A 44 -6.63 5.36 4.53
CA ILE A 44 -6.37 6.80 4.65
C ILE A 44 -5.46 7.01 5.86
N LEU A 45 -4.25 7.53 5.61
CA LEU A 45 -3.32 7.95 6.67
C LEU A 45 -3.67 9.39 7.04
N GLY A 46 -4.74 9.55 7.82
CA GLY A 46 -5.19 10.86 8.28
C GLY A 46 -4.59 11.21 9.64
N GLY A 47 -3.70 12.21 9.68
CA GLY A 47 -3.30 12.88 10.93
C GLY A 47 -1.82 13.24 10.99
N LYS A 48 -1.54 14.55 10.84
CA LYS A 48 -0.25 15.26 10.99
C LYS A 48 0.94 14.72 10.17
N ALA A 49 1.50 15.65 9.38
CA ALA A 49 2.74 15.53 8.65
C ALA A 49 3.77 14.66 9.38
N SER A 50 4.04 13.47 8.87
CA SER A 50 5.29 12.76 9.10
C SER A 50 5.51 11.73 8.00
N ALA A 51 6.59 12.01 7.27
CA ALA A 51 7.42 11.15 6.43
C ALA A 51 6.76 10.40 5.24
N PRO A 52 7.33 10.52 4.02
CA PRO A 52 7.12 9.56 2.95
C PRO A 52 7.95 8.30 3.26
N GLN A 53 7.33 7.12 3.24
CA GLN A 53 8.09 5.88 3.35
C GLN A 53 7.90 5.07 2.08
N ALA A 54 8.81 5.40 1.15
CA ALA A 54 9.54 4.48 0.30
C ALA A 54 8.70 3.45 -0.46
N ALA A 55 8.57 3.71 -1.76
CA ALA A 55 8.42 2.66 -2.75
C ALA A 55 9.41 1.51 -2.47
N PRO A 56 8.95 0.27 -2.18
CA PRO A 56 9.79 -0.89 -2.35
C PRO A 56 9.70 -1.25 -3.83
N GLY A 57 10.56 -0.63 -4.63
CA GLY A 57 10.62 -0.84 -6.07
C GLY A 57 12.05 -0.82 -6.56
N ALA A 58 12.82 -1.86 -6.21
CA ALA A 58 13.76 -2.55 -7.11
C ALA A 58 14.73 -3.45 -6.32
N PRO A 59 14.64 -4.79 -6.42
CA PRO A 59 15.85 -5.58 -6.65
C PRO A 59 16.15 -5.52 -8.15
N SER A 60 16.84 -4.45 -8.58
CA SER A 60 17.51 -4.46 -9.88
C SER A 60 19.00 -4.69 -9.62
N GLY A 61 19.37 -5.96 -9.71
CA GLY A 61 20.74 -6.44 -9.73
C GLY A 61 20.84 -7.50 -10.82
N SER A 62 20.55 -7.09 -12.04
CA SER A 62 20.89 -7.80 -13.27
C SER A 62 22.41 -7.98 -13.36
N THR A 63 22.89 -9.18 -13.65
CA THR A 63 24.15 -9.35 -14.38
C THR A 63 23.96 -10.43 -15.45
N PRO A 64 24.21 -10.10 -16.74
CA PRO A 64 23.92 -10.93 -17.89
C PRO A 64 24.98 -12.02 -18.11
N SER A 65 24.57 -13.00 -18.91
CA SER A 65 25.38 -14.04 -19.55
C SER A 65 26.67 -13.52 -20.19
N ALA A 66 27.74 -14.29 -20.02
CA ALA A 66 28.86 -14.41 -20.96
C ALA A 66 29.30 -15.89 -20.96
#